data_AF-A0AB35MY74-F1
#
_entry.id   AF-A0AB35MY74-F1
#
_cell.length_a   1.000
_cell.length_b   1.000
_cell.length_c   1.000
_cell.angle_alpha   90.00
_cell.angle_beta   90.00
_cell.angle_gamma   90.00
#
_symmetry.space_group_name_H-M   'P 1'
#
loop_
_entity.id
_entity.type
_entity.pdbx_description
1 polymer ?
#
loop_
_entity_poly.entity_id
_entity_poly.type
_entity_poly.pdbx_seq_one_letter_code
_entity_poly.pdbx_strand_id
1 'polypeptide(L)'
;MSNISWMSDFFDVHGNQISKIFKAGGCRELWLQGQIFLYLEQEDLQTNATKSKYDLYQEGVFACEVKVLGGNFQSKVMNSLRADFDKLTSKEIPEEKYVLLVLDKQEGTSTKLYRSLSTFAHKAGQKVLDKDLGAFSVTAWKVL
;
A
#
# COMPACT_ATOMS: atom_id res chain seq x y z
N MET A 1 -8.51 19.28 1.82
CA MET A 1 -9.39 18.08 1.71
C MET A 1 -8.46 16.90 1.56
N SER A 2 -8.54 15.86 2.41
CA SER A 2 -7.58 14.75 2.36
C SER A 2 -7.70 14.01 1.03
N ASN A 3 -6.62 13.98 0.26
CA ASN A 3 -6.59 13.53 -1.14
C ASN A 3 -6.47 11.98 -1.24
N ILE A 4 -7.31 11.25 -0.48
CA ILE A 4 -7.30 9.78 -0.41
C ILE A 4 -8.63 9.13 -0.78
N SER A 5 -9.64 9.91 -1.19
CA SER A 5 -10.93 9.37 -1.65
C SER A 5 -10.73 8.39 -2.80
N TRP A 6 -9.72 8.64 -3.64
CA TRP A 6 -9.36 7.78 -4.76
C TRP A 6 -9.01 6.34 -4.34
N MET A 7 -8.48 6.11 -3.13
CA MET A 7 -8.00 4.79 -2.73
C MET A 7 -9.14 3.77 -2.74
N SER A 8 -10.27 4.10 -2.10
CA SER A 8 -11.42 3.17 -2.05
C SER A 8 -11.95 2.88 -3.45
N ASP A 9 -12.11 3.91 -4.27
CA ASP A 9 -12.71 3.83 -5.60
C ASP A 9 -11.80 3.07 -6.58
N PHE A 10 -10.49 3.33 -6.53
CA PHE A 10 -9.48 2.63 -7.33
C PHE A 10 -9.58 1.11 -7.14
N PHE A 11 -9.68 0.65 -5.89
CA PHE A 11 -9.75 -0.78 -5.61
C PHE A 11 -11.10 -1.41 -6.01
N ASP A 12 -12.20 -0.65 -6.01
CA ASP A 12 -13.48 -1.12 -6.55
C ASP A 12 -13.43 -1.31 -8.07
N VAL A 13 -12.87 -0.32 -8.78
CA VAL A 13 -12.77 -0.34 -10.25
C VAL A 13 -11.81 -1.43 -10.73
N HIS A 14 -10.65 -1.57 -10.07
CA HIS A 14 -9.55 -2.44 -10.54
C HIS A 14 -9.45 -3.79 -9.82
N GLY A 15 -10.38 -4.12 -8.91
CA GLY A 15 -10.30 -5.30 -8.05
C GLY A 15 -10.04 -6.63 -8.80
N ASN A 16 -10.70 -6.82 -9.95
CA ASN A 16 -10.53 -8.00 -10.79
C ASN A 16 -9.14 -8.13 -11.44
N GLN A 17 -8.48 -7.00 -11.72
CA GLN A 17 -7.13 -7.00 -12.27
C GLN A 17 -6.12 -7.24 -11.15
N ILE A 18 -6.33 -6.58 -10.00
CA ILE A 18 -5.48 -6.72 -8.82
C ILE A 18 -5.45 -8.17 -8.31
N SER A 19 -6.60 -8.86 -8.27
CA SER A 19 -6.66 -10.26 -7.86
C SER A 19 -5.79 -11.20 -8.71
N LYS A 20 -5.56 -10.85 -9.98
CA LYS A 20 -4.75 -11.64 -10.92
C LYS A 20 -3.25 -11.41 -10.70
N ILE A 21 -2.84 -10.23 -10.25
CA ILE A 21 -1.41 -9.90 -10.14
C ILE A 21 -0.73 -10.56 -8.94
N PHE A 22 -1.45 -11.07 -7.95
CA PHE A 22 -0.83 -11.75 -6.80
C PHE A 22 0.08 -12.93 -7.21
N LYS A 23 -0.23 -13.58 -8.35
CA LYS A 23 0.60 -14.66 -8.92
C LYS A 23 1.81 -14.16 -9.73
N ALA A 24 1.83 -12.89 -10.12
CA ALA A 24 2.92 -12.27 -10.89
C ALA A 24 4.09 -11.87 -9.97
N GLY A 25 4.84 -12.87 -9.48
CA GLY A 25 5.98 -12.65 -8.58
C GLY A 25 7.01 -11.65 -9.14
N GLY A 26 7.52 -10.79 -8.26
CA GLY A 26 8.62 -9.86 -8.59
C GLY A 26 8.23 -8.50 -9.17
N CYS A 27 6.98 -8.30 -9.62
CA CYS A 27 6.55 -7.02 -10.20
C CYS A 27 5.25 -6.43 -9.64
N ARG A 28 4.61 -7.10 -8.66
CA ARG A 28 3.28 -6.74 -8.12
C ARG A 28 3.16 -5.31 -7.63
N GLU A 29 4.11 -4.88 -6.81
CA GLU A 29 4.11 -3.54 -6.21
C GLU A 29 4.32 -2.47 -7.30
N LEU A 30 5.29 -2.67 -8.20
CA LEU A 30 5.54 -1.75 -9.32
C LEU A 30 4.36 -1.70 -10.31
N TRP A 31 3.71 -2.83 -10.58
CA TRP A 31 2.52 -2.87 -11.41
C TRP A 31 1.38 -2.08 -10.76
N LEU A 32 1.17 -2.27 -9.46
CA LEU A 32 0.12 -1.57 -8.71
C LEU A 32 0.39 -0.06 -8.68
N GLN A 33 1.64 0.35 -8.47
CA GLN A 33 2.07 1.75 -8.57
C GLN A 33 1.74 2.32 -9.96
N GLY A 34 2.07 1.60 -11.03
CA GLY A 34 1.77 2.01 -12.40
C GLY A 34 0.27 2.12 -12.68
N GLN A 35 -0.55 1.21 -12.17
CA GLN A 35 -2.01 1.31 -12.32
C GLN A 35 -2.60 2.49 -11.55
N ILE A 36 -2.10 2.77 -10.35
CA ILE A 36 -2.54 3.95 -9.59
C ILE A 36 -2.14 5.22 -10.34
N PHE A 37 -0.94 5.27 -10.92
CA PHE A 37 -0.50 6.39 -11.75
C PHE A 37 -1.44 6.64 -12.93
N LEU A 38 -1.79 5.58 -13.66
CA LEU A 38 -2.73 5.67 -14.78
C LEU A 38 -4.15 6.04 -14.34
N TYR A 39 -4.59 5.63 -13.16
CA TYR A 39 -5.93 5.95 -12.65
C TYR A 39 -6.05 7.41 -12.22
N LEU A 40 -5.02 7.96 -11.59
CA LEU A 40 -5.05 9.32 -11.05
C LEU A 40 -4.87 10.40 -12.12
N GLU A 41 -4.17 10.09 -13.21
CA GLU A 41 -3.93 10.99 -14.35
C GLU A 41 -3.41 12.39 -13.94
N GLN A 42 -2.65 12.47 -12.83
CA GLN A 42 -2.09 13.72 -12.33
C GLN A 42 -0.72 13.97 -12.95
N GLU A 43 -0.48 15.16 -13.50
CA GLU A 43 0.78 15.51 -14.19
C GLU A 43 2.02 15.38 -13.28
N ASP A 44 1.88 15.72 -11.99
CA ASP A 44 3.00 15.75 -11.03
C ASP A 44 3.11 14.48 -10.17
N LEU A 45 2.30 13.46 -10.42
CA LEU A 45 2.41 12.20 -9.70
C LEU A 45 3.65 11.42 -10.18
N GLN A 46 4.47 11.00 -9.24
CA GLN A 46 5.67 10.22 -9.49
C GLN A 46 5.53 8.84 -8.85
N THR A 47 5.93 7.80 -9.59
CA THR A 47 6.06 6.44 -9.09
C THR A 47 7.54 6.08 -8.94
N ASN A 48 7.91 5.34 -7.89
CA ASN A 48 9.29 4.88 -7.68
C ASN A 48 10.34 6.01 -7.85
N ALA A 49 10.02 7.19 -7.31
CA ALA A 49 10.80 8.41 -7.53
C ALA A 49 12.18 8.29 -6.88
N THR A 50 13.26 8.39 -7.65
CA THR A 50 14.63 8.21 -7.15
C THR A 50 15.07 9.31 -6.17
N LYS A 51 14.57 10.53 -6.36
CA LYS A 51 14.94 11.72 -5.57
C LYS A 51 14.31 11.71 -4.16
N SER A 52 13.07 11.23 -4.06
CA SER A 52 12.30 11.22 -2.80
C SER A 52 12.20 9.81 -2.18
N LYS A 53 12.51 8.77 -2.97
CA LYS A 53 12.41 7.34 -2.63
C LYS A 53 11.04 6.94 -2.08
N TYR A 54 9.93 7.44 -2.62
CA TYR A 54 8.60 6.95 -2.27
C TYR A 54 8.04 6.09 -3.40
N ASP A 55 7.16 5.15 -3.06
CA ASP A 55 6.48 4.33 -4.07
C ASP A 55 5.53 5.18 -4.92
N LEU A 56 4.79 6.09 -4.27
CA LEU A 56 3.97 7.13 -4.90
C LEU A 56 4.26 8.48 -4.23
N TYR A 57 4.41 9.53 -5.02
CA TYR A 57 4.68 10.88 -4.53
C TYR A 57 4.01 11.92 -5.42
N GLN A 58 3.27 12.83 -4.82
CA GLN A 58 2.73 14.02 -5.48
C GLN A 58 3.09 15.23 -4.63
N GLU A 59 3.89 16.13 -5.20
CA GLU A 59 4.44 17.29 -4.50
C GLU A 59 3.32 18.19 -3.93
N GLY A 60 3.48 18.62 -2.67
CA GLY A 60 2.49 19.42 -1.97
C GLY A 60 1.20 18.68 -1.59
N VAL A 61 1.10 17.37 -1.89
CA VAL A 61 -0.09 16.56 -1.66
C VAL A 61 0.20 15.35 -0.77
N PHE A 62 0.85 14.32 -1.28
CA PHE A 62 1.07 13.08 -0.52
C PHE A 62 2.36 12.33 -0.87
N ALA A 63 2.84 11.54 0.08
CA ALA A 63 3.83 10.49 -0.09
C ALA A 63 3.25 9.17 0.41
N CYS A 64 3.38 8.08 -0.38
CA CYS A 64 2.82 6.79 -0.03
C CYS A 64 3.80 5.64 -0.29
N GLU A 65 3.87 4.71 0.66
CA GLU A 65 4.51 3.40 0.52
C GLU A 65 3.44 2.34 0.26
N VAL A 66 3.68 1.46 -0.71
CA VAL A 66 2.74 0.44 -1.16
C VAL A 66 3.35 -0.94 -0.92
N LYS A 67 2.57 -1.80 -0.26
CA LYS A 67 2.97 -3.19 0.00
C LYS A 67 1.92 -4.18 -0.46
N VAL A 68 2.38 -5.18 -1.21
CA VAL A 68 1.54 -6.28 -1.69
C VAL A 68 2.05 -7.57 -1.07
N LEU A 69 1.39 -8.03 0.00
CA LEU A 69 1.84 -9.14 0.85
C LEU A 69 0.79 -10.25 0.95
N GLY A 70 1.19 -11.41 1.45
CA GLY A 70 0.32 -12.57 1.62
C GLY A 70 0.84 -13.55 2.67
N GLY A 71 0.01 -14.51 3.07
CA GLY A 71 0.32 -15.47 4.13
C GLY A 71 1.39 -16.51 3.77
N ASN A 72 1.63 -16.72 2.47
CA ASN A 72 2.62 -17.63 1.90
C ASN A 72 4.02 -16.97 1.72
N PHE A 73 4.18 -15.70 2.10
CA PHE A 73 5.45 -14.99 1.98
C PHE A 73 6.41 -15.35 3.11
N GLN A 74 7.69 -14.96 2.98
CA GLN A 74 8.67 -15.09 4.06
C GLN A 74 8.31 -14.19 5.24
N SER A 75 8.44 -14.67 6.47
CA SER A 75 8.07 -13.92 7.69
C SER A 75 8.74 -12.53 7.81
N LYS A 76 9.91 -12.34 7.21
CA LYS A 76 10.64 -11.06 7.18
C LYS A 76 9.87 -9.91 6.50
N VAL A 77 8.82 -10.19 5.72
CA VAL A 77 7.99 -9.14 5.11
C VAL A 77 7.30 -8.26 6.14
N MET A 78 7.06 -8.77 7.36
CA MET A 78 6.57 -7.95 8.48
C MET A 78 7.52 -6.82 8.83
N ASN A 79 8.83 -7.10 8.77
CA ASN A 79 9.85 -6.09 9.05
C ASN A 79 9.89 -5.04 7.94
N SER A 80 9.65 -5.46 6.69
CA SER A 80 9.52 -4.52 5.57
C SER A 80 8.35 -3.57 5.77
N LEU A 81 7.17 -4.09 6.14
CA LEU A 81 5.99 -3.25 6.39
C LEU A 81 6.25 -2.25 7.53
N ARG A 82 6.91 -2.68 8.62
CA ARG A 82 7.29 -1.78 9.72
C ARG A 82 8.29 -0.71 9.26
N ALA A 83 9.26 -1.10 8.45
CA ALA A 83 10.28 -0.19 7.93
C ALA A 83 9.67 0.95 7.08
N ASP A 84 8.55 0.73 6.40
CA ASP A 84 7.84 1.78 5.66
C ASP A 84 7.28 2.87 6.60
N PHE A 85 6.73 2.48 7.76
CA PHE A 85 6.31 3.43 8.78
C PHE A 85 7.50 4.19 9.37
N ASP A 86 8.59 3.49 9.70
CA ASP A 86 9.80 4.11 10.24
C ASP A 86 10.42 5.10 9.24
N LYS A 87 10.45 4.74 7.96
CA LYS A 87 10.86 5.60 6.86
C LYS A 87 10.01 6.87 6.79
N LEU A 88 8.69 6.75 6.74
CA LEU A 88 7.80 7.91 6.62
C LEU A 88 7.79 8.79 7.88
N THR A 89 7.86 8.21 9.07
CA THR A 89 7.96 8.99 10.32
C THR A 89 9.26 9.78 10.42
N SER A 90 10.37 9.23 9.90
CA SER A 90 11.68 9.93 9.90
C SER A 90 11.76 11.12 8.94
N LYS A 91 10.76 11.32 8.07
CA LYS A 91 10.75 12.36 7.04
C LYS A 91 9.90 13.55 7.49
N GLU A 92 10.55 14.69 7.60
CA GLU A 92 9.92 16.00 7.75
C GLU A 92 9.63 16.57 6.35
N ILE A 93 8.45 16.22 5.85
CA ILE A 93 7.92 16.73 4.58
C ILE A 93 6.53 17.31 4.82
N PRO A 94 6.12 18.36 4.08
CA PRO A 94 4.79 18.97 4.26
C PRO A 94 3.64 18.10 3.76
N GLU A 95 3.91 17.11 2.91
CA GLU A 95 2.92 16.21 2.33
C GLU A 95 2.28 15.26 3.35
N GLU A 96 1.04 14.84 3.09
CA GLU A 96 0.41 13.78 3.85
C GLU A 96 1.11 12.43 3.58
N LYS A 97 1.40 11.66 4.63
CA LYS A 97 2.17 10.41 4.53
C LYS A 97 1.26 9.20 4.70
N TYR A 98 1.40 8.19 3.84
CA TYR A 98 0.56 7.00 3.86
C TYR A 98 1.34 5.69 3.70
N VAL A 99 0.88 4.65 4.39
CA VAL A 99 1.24 3.27 4.09
C VAL A 99 0.00 2.54 3.61
N LEU A 100 0.11 1.84 2.48
CA LEU A 100 -0.96 1.07 1.85
C LEU A 100 -0.57 -0.41 1.82
N LEU A 101 -1.32 -1.25 2.53
CA LEU A 101 -1.19 -2.70 2.48
C LEU A 101 -2.32 -3.30 1.64
N VAL A 102 -1.95 -4.02 0.60
CA VAL A 102 -2.81 -4.93 -0.15
C VAL A 102 -2.46 -6.35 0.27
N LEU A 103 -3.36 -6.99 1.00
CA LEU A 103 -3.16 -8.31 1.58
C LEU A 103 -3.89 -9.38 0.77
N ASP A 104 -3.14 -10.27 0.14
CA ASP A 104 -3.65 -11.42 -0.61
C ASP A 104 -4.36 -12.42 0.33
N LYS A 105 -5.58 -12.80 -0.05
CA LYS A 105 -6.42 -13.78 0.65
C LYS A 105 -6.57 -15.10 -0.11
N GLN A 106 -5.96 -15.24 -1.28
CA GLN A 106 -6.09 -16.44 -2.11
C GLN A 106 -5.27 -17.61 -1.55
N GLU A 107 -4.15 -17.34 -0.89
CA GLU A 107 -3.26 -18.37 -0.36
C GLU A 107 -2.69 -18.01 1.02
N GLY A 108 -2.43 -19.04 1.84
CA GLY A 108 -1.73 -18.88 3.11
C GLY A 108 -2.53 -18.19 4.22
N THR A 109 -3.86 -18.07 4.11
CA THR A 109 -4.71 -17.39 5.11
C THR A 109 -4.70 -18.05 6.49
N SER A 110 -4.36 -19.34 6.57
CA SER A 110 -4.23 -20.08 7.82
C SER A 110 -2.93 -19.81 8.58
N THR A 111 -1.92 -19.19 7.95
CA THR A 111 -0.58 -19.04 8.51
C THR A 111 -0.52 -17.97 9.62
N LYS A 112 0.47 -18.10 10.51
CA LYS A 112 0.74 -17.08 11.54
C LYS A 112 1.06 -15.71 10.92
N LEU A 113 1.77 -15.71 9.80
CA LEU A 113 2.11 -14.49 9.07
C LEU A 113 0.86 -13.76 8.59
N TYR A 114 -0.08 -14.47 7.95
CA TYR A 114 -1.33 -13.85 7.52
C TYR A 114 -2.09 -13.22 8.68
N ARG A 115 -2.22 -13.94 9.80
CA ARG A 115 -2.87 -13.39 11.00
C ARG A 115 -2.18 -12.10 11.45
N SER A 116 -0.84 -12.12 11.56
CA SER A 116 -0.06 -10.94 11.93
C SER A 116 -0.21 -9.75 10.97
N LEU A 117 -0.31 -10.00 9.66
CA LEU A 117 -0.56 -8.97 8.65
C LEU A 117 -1.99 -8.41 8.76
N SER A 118 -2.99 -9.30 8.87
CA SER A 118 -4.41 -8.92 8.92
C SER A 118 -4.79 -8.12 10.16
N THR A 119 -4.07 -8.32 11.28
CA THR A 119 -4.27 -7.57 12.52
C THR A 119 -3.14 -6.58 12.77
N PHE A 120 -2.38 -6.22 11.73
CA PHE A 120 -1.24 -5.33 11.89
C PHE A 120 -1.69 -3.94 12.35
N ALA A 121 -0.95 -3.39 13.31
CA ALA A 121 -1.12 -2.03 13.79
C ALA A 121 0.24 -1.42 14.07
N HIS A 122 0.36 -0.11 13.84
CA HIS A 122 1.56 0.65 14.13
C HIS A 122 1.22 1.93 14.90
N LYS A 123 2.03 2.27 15.90
CA LYS A 123 1.79 3.43 16.79
C LYS A 123 1.74 4.77 16.04
N ALA A 124 2.47 4.87 14.93
CA ALA A 124 2.52 6.06 14.10
C ALA A 124 1.44 6.08 13.01
N GLY A 125 0.63 5.02 12.88
CA GLY A 125 -0.35 4.88 11.82
C GLY A 125 -1.77 5.03 12.33
N GLN A 126 -2.49 6.05 11.87
CA GLN A 126 -3.94 6.14 12.01
C GLN A 126 -4.58 5.43 10.81
N LYS A 127 -5.37 4.37 11.04
CA LYS A 127 -6.08 3.69 9.96
C LYS A 127 -7.10 4.64 9.32
N VAL A 128 -7.06 4.76 7.99
CA VAL A 128 -7.94 5.62 7.19
C VAL A 128 -8.74 4.86 6.13
N LEU A 129 -8.33 3.63 5.82
CA LEU A 129 -9.06 2.71 4.95
C LEU A 129 -8.92 1.29 5.52
N ASP A 130 -10.03 0.56 5.54
CA ASP A 130 -10.07 -0.89 5.80
C ASP A 130 -11.17 -1.50 4.93
N LYS A 131 -10.79 -2.31 3.95
CA LYS A 131 -11.73 -2.81 2.94
C LYS A 131 -11.42 -4.25 2.56
N ASP A 132 -12.43 -5.10 2.59
CA ASP A 132 -12.36 -6.46 2.10
C ASP A 132 -12.99 -6.54 0.70
N LEU A 133 -12.23 -7.04 -0.28
CA LEU A 133 -12.62 -7.18 -1.68
C LEU A 133 -12.72 -8.66 -2.09
N GLY A 134 -12.87 -9.56 -1.11
CA GLY A 134 -12.98 -11.00 -1.29
C GLY A 134 -11.61 -11.64 -1.48
N ALA A 135 -11.04 -11.54 -2.68
CA ALA A 135 -9.76 -12.17 -3.03
C ALA A 135 -8.55 -11.52 -2.33
N PHE A 136 -8.71 -10.30 -1.84
CA PHE A 136 -7.71 -9.57 -1.07
C PHE A 136 -8.41 -8.53 -0.17
N SER A 137 -7.66 -7.98 0.78
CA SER A 137 -8.09 -6.83 1.55
C SER A 137 -7.10 -5.67 1.37
N VAL A 138 -7.57 -4.46 1.63
CA VAL A 138 -6.77 -3.24 1.57
C VAL A 138 -6.88 -2.53 2.91
N THR A 139 -5.75 -2.18 3.47
CA THR A 139 -5.68 -1.33 4.65
C THR A 139 -4.72 -0.18 4.35
N ALA A 140 -5.17 1.05 4.60
CA ALA A 140 -4.31 2.23 4.51
C ALA A 140 -4.23 2.93 5.86
N TRP A 141 -3.04 3.43 6.17
CA TRP A 141 -2.78 4.24 7.35
C TRP A 141 -2.23 5.60 6.95
N LYS A 142 -2.77 6.66 7.54
CA LYS A 142 -2.10 7.97 7.58
C LYS A 142 -1.02 7.91 8.64
N VAL A 143 0.21 8.28 8.27
CA VAL A 143 1.36 8.32 9.18
C VAL A 143 1.47 9.69 9.82
N LEU A 144 1.51 9.72 11.15
CA LEU A 144 1.61 10.92 11.98
C LEU A 144 3.06 11.39 12.14
#